data_AF-A0A369WPA5-F1
#
_entry.id   AF-A0A369WPA5-F1
#
_cell.length_a   1.000
_cell.length_b   1.000
_cell.length_c   1.000
_cell.angle_alpha   90.00
_cell.angle_beta   90.00
_cell.angle_gamma   90.00
#
_symmetry.space_group_name_H-M   'P 1'
#
loop_
_entity.id
_entity.type
_entity.pdbx_description
1 polymer ?
#
loop_
_entity_poly.entity_id
_entity_poly.type
_entity_poly.pdbx_seq_one_letter_code
_entity_poly.pdbx_strand_id
1 'polypeptide(L)' 'MFFDSFSDFLAMGGHGFYVWLAYAIAVAIIIYNVVSPLLRKKQFIEQHKRRLKREQRLAERQAAVESGEQS' A
#
# COMPACT_ATOMS: atom_id res chain seq x y z
N MET A 1 3.98 -15.26 44.42
CA MET A 1 3.56 -14.49 43.24
C MET A 1 4.05 -15.30 42.04
N PHE A 2 3.16 -16.01 41.33
CA PHE A 2 3.53 -17.08 40.36
C PHE A 2 3.43 -16.65 38.89
N PHE A 3 3.10 -15.38 38.63
CA PHE A 3 2.97 -14.82 37.29
C PHE A 3 3.42 -13.36 37.31
N ASP A 4 4.71 -13.11 37.58
CA ASP A 4 5.22 -11.74 37.74
C ASP A 4 5.74 -11.12 36.42
N SER A 5 5.58 -11.78 35.28
CA SER A 5 6.02 -11.19 34.02
C SER A 5 5.34 -11.75 32.77
N PHE A 6 5.04 -10.83 31.84
CA PHE A 6 4.65 -11.11 30.46
C PHE A 6 5.63 -12.09 29.77
N SER A 7 6.90 -12.08 30.21
CA SER A 7 7.95 -12.99 29.78
C SER A 7 7.73 -14.45 30.19
N ASP A 8 7.12 -14.73 31.34
CA ASP A 8 6.77 -16.11 31.77
C ASP A 8 5.56 -16.66 31.00
N PHE A 9 4.65 -15.78 30.59
CA PHE A 9 3.55 -16.11 29.68
C PHE A 9 4.07 -16.41 28.25
N LEU A 10 5.10 -15.68 27.82
CA LEU A 10 5.84 -15.93 26.57
C LEU A 10 6.72 -17.19 26.64
N ALA A 11 7.18 -17.55 27.84
CA ALA A 11 8.11 -18.63 28.07
C ALA A 11 7.47 -19.86 28.74
N MET A 12 6.13 -19.92 28.80
CA MET A 12 5.35 -20.99 29.44
C MET A 12 5.88 -22.37 28.99
N GLY A 13 6.77 -22.97 29.80
CA GLY A 13 7.45 -24.24 29.50
C GLY A 13 8.38 -24.26 28.27
N GLY A 14 8.92 -23.14 27.78
CA GLY A 14 9.92 -23.08 26.71
C GLY A 14 9.38 -23.01 25.27
N HIS A 15 8.05 -22.98 25.07
CA HIS A 15 7.44 -23.07 23.73
C HIS A 15 6.83 -21.78 23.17
N GLY A 16 6.63 -20.72 23.95
CA GLY A 16 5.92 -19.54 23.44
C GLY A 16 6.69 -18.75 22.37
N PHE A 17 8.01 -18.91 22.27
CA PHE A 17 8.79 -18.39 21.12
C PHE A 17 8.30 -18.96 19.78
N TYR A 18 7.96 -20.26 19.74
CA TYR A 18 7.46 -20.91 18.53
C TYR A 18 6.06 -20.41 18.14
N VAL A 19 5.21 -20.14 19.14
CA VAL A 19 3.87 -19.58 18.91
C VAL A 19 3.99 -18.19 18.29
N TRP A 20 4.83 -17.33 18.86
CA TRP A 20 5.07 -16.00 18.30
C TRP A 20 5.69 -16.03 16.91
N LEU A 21 6.60 -16.96 16.63
CA LEU A 21 7.12 -17.18 15.27
C LEU A 21 6.02 -17.60 14.28
N ALA A 22 5.15 -18.53 14.68
CA ALA A 22 4.03 -18.96 13.84
C ALA A 22 3.06 -17.80 13.55
N TYR A 23 2.73 -17.01 14.57
CA TYR A 23 1.93 -15.78 14.40
C TYR A 23 2.63 -14.75 13.52
N ALA A 24 3.93 -14.52 13.71
CA ALA A 24 4.70 -13.57 12.91
C ALA A 24 4.73 -13.96 11.43
N ILE A 25 4.92 -15.25 11.13
CA ILE A 25 4.88 -15.78 9.76
C ILE A 25 3.47 -15.62 9.16
N ALA A 26 2.42 -15.96 9.91
CA ALA A 26 1.04 -15.80 9.44
C ALA A 26 0.72 -14.33 9.13
N VAL A 27 1.06 -13.42 10.03
CA VAL A 27 0.90 -11.97 9.84
C VAL A 27 1.73 -11.49 8.65
N ALA A 28 2.97 -11.96 8.48
CA ALA A 28 3.80 -11.60 7.34
C ALA A 28 3.18 -12.03 6.00
N ILE A 29 2.58 -13.22 5.93
CA ILE A 29 1.87 -13.71 4.73
C ILE A 29 0.65 -12.83 4.43
N ILE A 30 -0.15 -12.48 5.45
CA ILE A 30 -1.30 -11.60 5.29
C ILE A 30 -0.85 -10.22 4.79
N ILE A 31 0.16 -9.62 5.44
CA ILE A 31 0.73 -8.34 5.03
C ILE A 31 1.21 -8.43 3.60
N TYR A 32 1.99 -9.44 3.23
CA TYR A 32 2.48 -9.61 1.86
C TYR A 32 1.33 -9.68 0.84
N ASN A 33 0.27 -10.43 1.17
CA ASN A 33 -0.90 -10.56 0.32
C ASN A 33 -1.68 -9.25 0.15
N VAL A 34 -1.76 -8.42 1.21
CA VAL A 34 -2.45 -7.11 1.20
C VAL A 34 -1.58 -6.00 0.61
N VAL A 35 -0.27 -6.06 0.81
CA VAL A 35 0.71 -5.09 0.30
C VAL A 35 0.85 -5.21 -1.22
N SER A 36 0.81 -6.42 -1.77
CA SER A 36 0.84 -6.67 -3.23
C SER A 36 -0.22 -5.87 -4.02
N PRO A 37 -1.53 -5.90 -3.71
CA PRO A 37 -2.54 -5.11 -4.41
C PRO A 37 -2.42 -3.61 -4.11
N LEU A 38 -1.95 -3.20 -2.93
CA LEU A 38 -1.75 -1.79 -2.59
C LEU A 38 -0.61 -1.16 -3.39
N LEU A 39 0.52 -1.85 -3.56
CA LEU A 39 1.61 -1.39 -4.42
C LEU A 39 1.19 -1.37 -5.89
N ARG A 40 0.44 -2.38 -6.35
CA ARG A 40 -0.10 -2.41 -7.73
C ARG A 40 -1.08 -1.28 -7.98
N LYS A 41 -1.95 -0.94 -7.02
CA LYS A 41 -2.84 0.24 -7.11
C LYS A 41 -2.06 1.54 -7.23
N LYS A 42 -0.99 1.72 -6.46
CA LYS A 42 -0.13 2.91 -6.56
C LYS A 42 0.47 3.04 -7.95
N GLN A 43 0.98 1.95 -8.53
CA GLN A 43 1.53 1.95 -9.88
C GLN A 43 0.45 2.24 -10.94
N PHE A 44 -0.77 1.74 -10.75
CA PHE A 44 -1.87 1.97 -11.68
C PHE A 44 -2.32 3.44 -11.68
N ILE A 45 -2.46 4.05 -10.50
CA ILE A 45 -2.85 5.47 -10.36
C ILE A 45 -1.80 6.40 -10.97
N GLU A 46 -0.52 6.10 -10.79
CA GLU A 46 0.60 6.87 -11.37
C GLU A 46 0.53 6.92 -12.90
N GLN A 47 0.17 5.80 -13.54
CA GLN A 47 0.05 5.69 -14.99
C GLN A 47 -1.17 6.46 -15.54
N HIS A 48 -2.30 6.43 -14.83
CA HIS A 48 -3.49 7.19 -15.20
C HIS A 48 -3.28 8.71 -15.07
N LYS A 49 -2.58 9.16 -14.01
CA LYS A 49 -2.28 10.58 -13.80
C LYS A 49 -1.48 11.19 -14.96
N ARG A 50 -0.57 10.41 -15.55
CA ARG A 50 0.23 10.85 -16.71
C ARG A 50 -0.59 10.96 -17.99
N ARG A 51 -1.65 10.15 -18.17
CA ARG A 51 -2.57 10.26 -19.31
C ARG A 51 -3.49 11.47 -19.18
N LEU A 52 -4.15 11.66 -18.04
CA LEU A 52 -5.04 12.81 -17.82
C LEU A 52 -4.31 14.15 -18.02
N LYS A 53 -3.07 14.27 -17.52
CA LYS A 53 -2.30 15.51 -17.65
C LYS A 53 -1.90 15.83 -19.10
N ARG A 54 -1.88 14.85 -20.00
CA ARG A 54 -1.64 15.08 -21.44
C ARG A 54 -2.90 15.52 -22.15
N GLU A 55 -4.03 14.89 -21.86
CA GLU A 55 -5.32 15.25 -22.44
C GLU A 55 -5.74 16.67 -22.05
N GLN A 56 -5.55 17.07 -20.79
CA GLN A 56 -5.82 18.44 -20.33
C GLN A 56 -5.00 19.49 -21.10
N ARG A 57 -3.71 19.26 -21.33
CA ARG A 57 -2.86 20.20 -22.08
C ARG A 57 -3.21 20.30 -23.55
N LEU A 58 -3.73 19.21 -24.14
CA LEU A 58 -4.20 19.22 -25.52
C LEU A 58 -5.54 19.97 -25.63
N ALA A 59 -6.45 19.77 -24.69
CA ALA A 59 -7.71 20.51 -24.61
C ALA A 59 -7.50 22.01 -24.40
N GLU A 60 -6.58 22.41 -23.51
CA GLU A 60 -6.22 23.83 -23.31
C GLU A 60 -5.60 24.44 -24.56
N ARG A 61 -4.75 23.70 -25.28
CA ARG A 61 -4.17 24.17 -26.56
C ARG A 61 -5.21 24.30 -27.66
N GLN A 62 -6.17 23.38 -27.74
CA GLN A 62 -7.27 23.46 -28.70
C GLN A 62 -8.17 24.67 -28.42
N ALA A 63 -8.52 24.91 -27.15
CA ALA A 63 -9.29 26.08 -26.75
C ALA A 63 -8.55 27.41 -27.03
N ALA A 64 -7.23 27.43 -26.85
CA ALA A 64 -6.40 28.61 -27.16
C ALA A 64 -6.25 28.84 -28.69
N VAL A 65 -6.28 27.77 -29.50
CA VAL A 65 -6.22 27.88 -30.96
C VAL A 65 -7.57 28.30 -31.55
N GLU A 66 -8.69 27.72 -31.09
CA GLU A 66 -10.04 28.12 -31.52
C GLU A 66 -10.37 29.58 -31.17
N SER A 67 -9.94 30.06 -30.00
CA SER A 67 -10.15 31.45 -29.59
C SER A 67 -9.29 32.46 -30.36
N GLY A 68 -8.10 32.04 -30.83
CA GLY A 68 -7.24 32.85 -31.69
C GLY A 68 -7.67 32.89 -33.16
N GLU A 69 -8.40 31.87 -33.64
CA GLU A 69 -8.87 31.79 -35.03
C GLU A 69 -10.19 32.56 -35.26
N GLN A 70 -10.92 32.91 -34.19
CA GLN A 70 -12.16 33.69 -34.24
C GLN A 70 -12.01 35.20 -33.96
N SER A 71 -10.79 35.70 -33.72
CA SER A 71 -10.50 37.12 -33.44
C SER A 71 -9.91 37.86 -34.63
#